data_AF-A0A9E2GEM9-F1
#
_entry.id   AF-A0A9E2GEM9-F1
#
_cell.length_a   1.000
_cell.length_b   1.000
_cell.length_c   1.000
_cell.angle_alpha   90.00
_cell.angle_beta   90.00
_cell.angle_gamma   90.00
#
_symmetry.space_group_name_H-M   'P 1'
#
loop_
_entity.id
_entity.type
_entity.pdbx_description
1 polymer ?
#
loop_
_entity_poly.entity_id
_entity_poly.type
_entity_poly.pdbx_seq_one_letter_code
_entity_poly.pdbx_strand_id
1 'polypeptide(L)'
;DKNGLKINDIKKVIDSMEPLEGALEFLEWLRSCVPVIIASDTFVQFAGPLMKKLGWPTLFCNSLQIHSDGSINGYSLRLQDGKRQAIIALKNLNYKTIAVGDSYNDISMLKEADTGILFRPPENIKNEFPELTVSYSYEELKNIIQRII
;
A
#
# COMPACT_ATOMS: atom_id res chain seq x y z
N ASP A 1 -9.99 -20.78 13.39
CA ASP A 1 -10.46 -22.07 13.96
C ASP A 1 -11.69 -22.67 13.30
N LYS A 2 -12.81 -21.95 13.14
CA LYS A 2 -14.05 -22.52 12.56
C LYS A 2 -13.93 -23.20 11.18
N ASN A 3 -12.92 -22.83 10.37
CA ASN A 3 -12.71 -23.39 9.02
C ASN A 3 -11.39 -24.14 8.85
N GLY A 4 -10.59 -24.32 9.91
CA GLY A 4 -9.29 -25.03 9.84
C GLY A 4 -8.23 -24.43 8.89
N LEU A 5 -8.43 -23.20 8.39
CA LEU A 5 -7.54 -22.57 7.41
C LEU A 5 -6.14 -22.34 7.98
N LYS A 6 -5.13 -22.87 7.31
CA LYS A 6 -3.72 -22.66 7.65
C LYS A 6 -3.11 -21.57 6.77
N ILE A 7 -1.94 -21.08 7.18
CA ILE A 7 -1.17 -20.07 6.42
C ILE A 7 -0.97 -20.46 4.95
N ASN A 8 -0.79 -21.75 4.67
CA ASN A 8 -0.56 -22.24 3.30
C ASN A 8 -1.81 -22.16 2.43
N ASP A 9 -3.01 -22.30 2.99
CA ASP A 9 -4.26 -22.18 2.25
C ASP A 9 -4.49 -20.73 1.83
N ILE A 10 -4.22 -19.78 2.73
CA ILE A 10 -4.31 -18.35 2.46
C ILE A 10 -3.27 -17.93 1.41
N LYS A 11 -2.03 -18.44 1.52
CA LYS A 11 -0.99 -18.20 0.52
C LYS A 11 -1.41 -18.68 -0.87
N LYS A 12 -2.08 -19.83 -1.01
CA LYS A 12 -2.59 -20.32 -2.31
C LYS A 12 -3.63 -19.38 -2.90
N VAL A 13 -4.54 -18.85 -2.09
CA VAL A 13 -5.53 -17.87 -2.55
C VAL A 13 -4.86 -16.60 -3.05
N ILE A 14 -3.88 -16.08 -2.31
CA ILE A 14 -3.14 -14.87 -2.71
C ILE A 14 -2.30 -15.11 -3.95
N ASP A 15 -1.71 -16.30 -4.10
CA ASP A 15 -0.95 -16.67 -5.30
C ASP A 15 -1.82 -16.66 -6.57
N SER A 16 -3.12 -16.94 -6.44
CA SER A 16 -4.08 -16.81 -7.55
C SER A 16 -4.52 -15.38 -7.86
N MET A 17 -4.22 -14.40 -7.00
CA MET A 17 -4.55 -12.99 -7.23
C MET A 17 -3.55 -12.36 -8.20
N GLU A 18 -4.04 -11.57 -9.15
CA GLU A 18 -3.20 -10.75 -10.02
C GLU A 18 -3.18 -9.29 -9.57
N PRO A 19 -2.06 -8.57 -9.77
CA PRO A 19 -2.08 -7.12 -9.72
C PRO A 19 -3.17 -6.55 -10.64
N LEU A 20 -3.69 -5.38 -10.29
CA LEU A 20 -4.63 -4.67 -11.16
C LEU A 20 -3.99 -4.43 -12.53
N GLU A 21 -4.82 -4.44 -13.57
CA GLU A 21 -4.38 -4.17 -14.94
C GLU A 21 -3.62 -2.82 -15.02
N GLY A 22 -2.39 -2.85 -15.51
CA GLY A 22 -1.50 -1.68 -15.59
C GLY A 22 -0.70 -1.37 -14.31
N ALA A 23 -0.94 -2.05 -13.18
CA ALA A 23 -0.26 -1.76 -11.92
C ALA A 23 1.24 -2.02 -11.97
N LEU A 24 1.68 -3.12 -12.61
CA LEU A 24 3.10 -3.45 -12.73
C LEU A 24 3.82 -2.41 -13.60
N GLU A 25 3.28 -2.10 -14.77
CA GLU A 25 3.85 -1.09 -15.68
C GLU A 25 3.93 0.29 -15.01
N PHE A 26 2.88 0.69 -14.29
CA PHE A 26 2.87 1.93 -13.53
C PHE A 26 3.94 1.95 -12.43
N LEU A 27 4.10 0.83 -11.70
CA LEU A 27 5.11 0.70 -10.66
C LEU A 27 6.54 0.71 -11.21
N GLU A 28 6.78 0.08 -12.35
CA GLU A 28 8.06 0.12 -13.06
C GLU A 28 8.40 1.55 -13.51
N TRP A 29 7.42 2.25 -14.08
CA TRP A 29 7.57 3.66 -14.42
C TRP A 29 7.90 4.52 -13.20
N LEU A 30 7.18 4.35 -12.08
CA LEU A 30 7.48 5.08 -10.84
C LEU A 30 8.92 4.87 -10.38
N ARG A 31 9.38 3.61 -10.37
CA ARG A 31 10.76 3.26 -9.96
C ARG A 31 11.83 3.86 -10.86
N SER A 32 11.51 4.15 -12.12
CA SER A 32 12.44 4.81 -13.04
C SER A 32 12.65 6.30 -12.72
N CYS A 33 11.72 6.92 -11.99
CA CYS A 33 11.73 8.36 -11.71
C CYS A 33 11.96 8.68 -10.23
N VAL A 34 11.48 7.84 -9.30
CA VAL A 34 11.52 8.09 -7.85
C VAL A 34 11.70 6.80 -7.04
N PRO A 35 12.24 6.87 -5.81
CA PRO A 35 12.17 5.76 -4.86
C PRO A 35 10.73 5.45 -4.48
N VAL A 36 10.36 4.16 -4.46
CA VAL A 36 9.00 3.71 -4.15
C VAL A 36 8.97 2.80 -2.94
N ILE A 37 8.05 3.08 -2.02
CA ILE A 37 7.75 2.23 -0.86
C ILE A 37 6.25 1.92 -0.88
N ILE A 38 5.88 0.64 -0.74
CA ILE A 38 4.50 0.22 -0.55
C ILE A 38 4.20 0.21 0.96
N ALA A 39 3.21 0.96 1.40
CA ALA A 39 2.74 0.95 2.78
C ALA A 39 1.34 0.32 2.85
N SER A 40 1.17 -0.75 3.63
CA SER A 40 -0.07 -1.53 3.65
C SER A 40 -0.37 -2.09 5.03
N ASP A 41 -1.66 -2.18 5.38
CA ASP A 41 -2.11 -2.84 6.61
C ASP A 41 -2.15 -4.37 6.50
N THR A 42 -1.73 -4.93 5.35
CA THR A 42 -1.56 -6.37 5.15
C THR A 42 -0.49 -6.97 6.07
N PHE A 43 -0.24 -8.27 5.90
CA PHE A 43 0.76 -9.00 6.67
C PHE A 43 1.88 -9.54 5.78
N VAL A 44 3.12 -9.47 6.24
CA VAL A 44 4.30 -9.94 5.49
C VAL A 44 4.14 -11.38 4.99
N GLN A 45 3.57 -12.26 5.82
CA GLN A 45 3.41 -13.68 5.50
C GLN A 45 2.40 -13.95 4.37
N PHE A 46 1.56 -12.97 4.04
CA PHE A 46 0.59 -12.99 2.97
C PHE A 46 1.09 -12.28 1.72
N ALA A 47 1.92 -11.25 1.86
CA ALA A 47 2.28 -10.38 0.76
C ALA A 47 3.23 -11.03 -0.28
N GLY A 48 3.98 -12.08 0.11
CA GLY A 48 5.03 -12.68 -0.72
C GLY A 48 4.66 -12.95 -2.19
N PRO A 49 3.61 -13.74 -2.48
CA PRO A 49 3.21 -14.03 -3.86
C PRO A 49 2.90 -12.77 -4.69
N LEU A 50 2.15 -11.81 -4.11
CA LEU A 50 1.83 -10.55 -4.77
C LEU A 50 3.07 -9.67 -4.97
N MET A 51 3.96 -9.59 -3.97
CA MET A 51 5.22 -8.85 -4.08
C MET A 51 6.11 -9.43 -5.17
N LYS A 52 6.14 -10.74 -5.35
CA LYS A 52 6.86 -11.39 -6.48
C LYS A 52 6.35 -10.88 -7.82
N LYS A 53 5.02 -10.82 -8.01
CA LYS A 53 4.39 -10.32 -9.24
C LYS A 53 4.64 -8.83 -9.47
N LEU A 54 4.83 -8.06 -8.40
CA LEU A 54 5.20 -6.64 -8.45
C LEU A 54 6.71 -6.39 -8.51
N GLY A 55 7.55 -7.43 -8.64
CA GLY A 55 9.01 -7.29 -8.70
C GLY A 55 9.63 -6.80 -7.38
N TRP A 56 9.14 -7.31 -6.25
CA TRP A 56 9.68 -7.13 -4.88
C TRP A 56 9.97 -5.67 -4.48
N PRO A 57 8.98 -4.75 -4.52
CA PRO A 57 9.17 -3.43 -3.94
C PRO A 57 9.40 -3.53 -2.43
N THR A 58 10.03 -2.50 -1.86
CA THR A 58 10.05 -2.31 -0.40
C THR A 58 8.62 -2.25 0.13
N LEU A 59 8.31 -3.12 1.09
CA LEU A 59 6.99 -3.23 1.71
C LEU A 59 7.06 -2.92 3.20
N PHE A 60 6.30 -1.93 3.63
CA PHE A 60 6.01 -1.61 5.01
C PHE A 60 4.62 -2.13 5.37
N CYS A 61 4.55 -3.26 6.08
CA CYS A 61 3.28 -3.79 6.59
C CYS A 61 3.39 -4.39 8.00
N ASN A 62 2.33 -5.08 8.43
CA ASN A 62 2.21 -5.75 9.73
C ASN A 62 2.71 -7.21 9.65
N SER A 63 2.69 -7.92 10.77
CA SER A 63 3.10 -9.34 10.82
C SER A 63 2.06 -10.21 11.52
N LEU A 64 1.93 -11.47 11.10
CA LEU A 64 1.16 -12.48 11.82
C LEU A 64 2.01 -13.22 12.85
N GLN A 65 1.35 -13.69 13.89
CA GLN A 65 1.89 -14.69 14.81
C GLN A 65 1.39 -16.07 14.36
N ILE A 66 2.31 -16.97 14.04
CA ILE A 66 2.00 -18.28 13.45
C ILE A 66 2.59 -19.37 14.35
N HIS A 67 1.79 -20.36 14.70
CA HIS A 67 2.24 -21.55 15.43
C HIS A 67 3.09 -22.45 14.53
N SER A 68 3.84 -23.37 15.14
CA SER A 68 4.67 -24.34 14.41
C SER A 68 3.88 -25.24 13.47
N ASP A 69 2.59 -25.46 13.73
CA ASP A 69 1.68 -26.27 12.92
C ASP A 69 1.04 -25.52 11.73
N GLY A 70 1.39 -24.24 11.56
CA GLY A 70 0.92 -23.35 10.51
C GLY A 70 -0.41 -22.65 10.80
N SER A 71 -0.98 -22.79 12.00
CA SER A 71 -2.17 -22.05 12.42
C SER A 71 -1.85 -20.60 12.82
N ILE A 72 -2.79 -19.68 12.57
CA ILE A 72 -2.63 -18.26 12.90
C ILE A 72 -3.09 -18.04 14.34
N ASN A 73 -2.18 -17.62 15.21
CA ASN A 73 -2.44 -17.34 16.63
C ASN A 73 -2.87 -15.89 16.88
N GLY A 74 -2.57 -14.98 15.94
CA GLY A 74 -2.84 -13.56 16.10
C GLY A 74 -2.06 -12.73 15.10
N TYR A 75 -2.00 -11.43 15.39
CA TYR A 75 -1.25 -10.47 14.59
C TYR A 75 -0.52 -9.47 15.48
N SER A 76 0.53 -8.88 14.93
CA SER A 76 1.31 -7.81 15.52
C SER A 76 1.34 -6.64 14.56
N LEU A 77 0.74 -5.54 14.99
CA LEU A 77 0.86 -4.26 14.30
C LEU A 77 2.29 -3.76 14.43
N ARG A 78 2.85 -3.23 13.34
CA ARG A 78 4.22 -2.69 13.38
C ARG A 78 4.30 -1.41 14.21
N LEU A 79 3.32 -0.52 14.03
CA LEU A 79 3.22 0.77 14.68
C LEU A 79 1.78 1.28 14.58
N GLN A 80 1.32 2.04 15.57
CA GLN A 80 0.05 2.76 15.46
C GLN A 80 0.14 3.82 14.37
N ASP A 81 -0.85 3.87 13.47
CA ASP A 81 -0.87 4.79 12.31
C ASP A 81 0.40 4.67 11.44
N GLY A 82 0.84 3.42 11.21
CA GLY A 82 2.14 3.11 10.62
C GLY A 82 2.40 3.69 9.23
N LYS A 83 1.35 3.98 8.44
CA LYS A 83 1.47 4.63 7.13
C LYS A 83 1.84 6.10 7.28
N ARG A 84 1.13 6.84 8.14
CA ARG A 84 1.46 8.24 8.46
C ARG A 84 2.85 8.36 9.06
N GLN A 85 3.20 7.48 9.99
CA GLN A 85 4.51 7.48 10.63
C GLN A 85 5.66 7.23 9.64
N ALA A 86 5.42 6.47 8.57
CA ALA A 86 6.41 6.31 7.50
C ALA A 86 6.67 7.64 6.77
N ILE A 87 5.63 8.42 6.48
CA ILE A 87 5.78 9.76 5.88
C ILE A 87 6.54 10.69 6.81
N ILE A 88 6.19 10.74 8.10
CA ILE A 88 6.91 11.57 9.10
C ILE A 88 8.39 11.18 9.14
N ALA A 89 8.71 9.90 9.16
CA ALA A 89 10.09 9.42 9.17
C ALA A 89 10.85 9.83 7.89
N LEU A 90 10.24 9.72 6.71
CA LEU A 90 10.85 10.16 5.45
C LEU A 90 11.08 11.69 5.42
N LYS A 91 10.11 12.47 5.92
CA LYS A 91 10.25 13.93 6.03
C LYS A 91 11.35 14.33 7.02
N ASN A 92 11.50 13.60 8.13
CA ASN A 92 12.61 13.80 9.08
C ASN A 92 13.98 13.48 8.46
N LEU A 93 14.02 12.65 7.41
CA LEU A 93 15.20 12.40 6.58
C LEU A 93 15.33 13.40 5.42
N ASN A 94 14.55 14.48 5.44
CA ASN A 94 14.54 15.56 4.45
C ASN A 94 14.10 15.12 3.03
N TYR A 95 13.27 14.08 2.91
CA TYR A 95 12.61 13.74 1.65
C TYR A 95 11.34 14.57 1.44
N LYS A 96 11.12 15.01 0.19
CA LYS A 96 9.78 15.43 -0.29
C LYS A 96 8.96 14.17 -0.58
N THR A 97 7.72 14.15 -0.11
CA THR A 97 6.87 12.95 -0.08
C THR A 97 5.62 13.11 -0.93
N ILE A 98 5.34 12.11 -1.76
CA ILE A 98 4.07 11.94 -2.47
C ILE A 98 3.44 10.65 -1.95
N ALA A 99 2.20 10.72 -1.51
CA ALA A 99 1.44 9.57 -1.05
C ALA A 99 0.23 9.33 -1.93
N VAL A 100 -0.04 8.07 -2.25
CA VAL A 100 -1.18 7.64 -3.05
C VAL A 100 -1.94 6.55 -2.27
N GLY A 101 -3.26 6.67 -2.20
CA GLY A 101 -4.14 5.73 -1.50
C GLY A 101 -5.57 5.81 -2.04
N ASP A 102 -6.44 4.91 -1.62
CA ASP A 102 -7.79 4.78 -2.20
C ASP A 102 -8.89 4.81 -1.13
N SER A 103 -8.56 4.69 0.16
CA SER A 103 -9.55 4.46 1.20
C SER A 103 -9.31 5.20 2.51
N TYR A 104 -10.24 5.08 3.46
CA TYR A 104 -10.19 5.80 4.75
C TYR A 104 -8.90 5.55 5.55
N ASN A 105 -8.33 4.33 5.48
CA ASN A 105 -7.11 4.01 6.22
C ASN A 105 -5.84 4.63 5.61
N ASP A 106 -5.96 5.37 4.50
CA ASP A 106 -4.86 6.11 3.88
C ASP A 106 -4.90 7.60 4.23
N ILE A 107 -6.03 8.12 4.70
CA ILE A 107 -6.25 9.57 4.85
C ILE A 107 -5.19 10.22 5.75
N SER A 108 -4.82 9.59 6.86
CA SER A 108 -3.77 10.10 7.75
C SER A 108 -2.41 10.21 7.05
N MET A 109 -2.07 9.25 6.18
CA MET A 109 -0.86 9.25 5.36
C MET A 109 -0.93 10.33 4.27
N LEU A 110 -2.07 10.43 3.57
CA LEU A 110 -2.27 11.38 2.48
C LEU A 110 -2.19 12.84 2.96
N LYS A 111 -2.76 13.13 4.13
CA LYS A 111 -2.73 14.48 4.74
C LYS A 111 -1.36 14.87 5.28
N GLU A 112 -0.54 13.90 5.66
CA GLU A 112 0.80 14.15 6.20
C GLU A 112 1.85 14.35 5.10
N ALA A 113 1.64 13.75 3.94
CA ALA A 113 2.53 13.88 2.79
C ALA A 113 2.52 15.30 2.22
N ASP A 114 3.62 15.69 1.57
CA ASP A 114 3.68 17.00 0.91
C ASP A 114 2.71 17.08 -0.28
N THR A 115 2.38 15.93 -0.88
CA THR A 115 1.26 15.81 -1.81
C THR A 115 0.55 14.47 -1.61
N GLY A 116 -0.72 14.52 -1.19
CA GLY A 116 -1.61 13.36 -1.08
C GLY A 116 -2.53 13.24 -2.30
N ILE A 117 -2.64 12.05 -2.86
CA ILE A 117 -3.47 11.74 -4.03
C ILE A 117 -4.39 10.55 -3.72
N LEU A 118 -5.68 10.71 -3.97
CA LEU A 118 -6.65 9.63 -3.97
C LEU A 118 -6.69 8.96 -5.35
N PHE A 119 -6.44 7.66 -5.41
CA PHE A 119 -6.50 6.87 -6.64
C PHE A 119 -7.75 5.98 -6.65
N ARG A 120 -8.67 6.25 -7.57
CA ARG A 120 -9.98 5.57 -7.70
C ARG A 120 -10.74 5.46 -6.37
N PRO A 121 -10.86 6.55 -5.59
CA PRO A 121 -11.55 6.48 -4.30
C PRO A 121 -13.05 6.23 -4.50
N PRO A 122 -13.73 5.61 -3.51
CA PRO A 122 -15.17 5.64 -3.44
C PRO A 122 -15.70 7.09 -3.32
N GLU A 123 -16.89 7.39 -3.87
CA GLU A 123 -17.41 8.77 -3.92
C GLU A 123 -17.61 9.42 -2.54
N ASN A 124 -17.91 8.64 -1.50
CA ASN A 124 -18.00 9.19 -0.14
C ASN A 124 -16.66 9.74 0.38
N ILE A 125 -15.55 9.05 0.11
CA ILE A 125 -14.20 9.52 0.47
C ILE A 125 -13.89 10.83 -0.23
N LYS A 126 -14.14 10.90 -1.53
CA LYS A 126 -13.92 12.10 -2.34
C LYS A 126 -14.72 13.30 -1.82
N ASN A 127 -15.98 13.07 -1.43
CA ASN A 127 -16.84 14.13 -0.91
C ASN A 127 -16.43 14.60 0.49
N GLU A 128 -15.88 13.71 1.32
CA GLU A 128 -15.41 14.05 2.67
C GLU A 128 -14.03 14.74 2.67
N PHE A 129 -13.19 14.44 1.67
CA PHE A 129 -11.85 15.00 1.53
C PHE A 129 -11.66 15.74 0.19
N PRO A 130 -12.45 16.78 -0.10
CA PRO A 130 -12.40 17.51 -1.37
C PRO A 130 -11.06 18.25 -1.58
N GLU A 131 -10.26 18.42 -0.53
CA GLU A 131 -8.92 19.00 -0.60
C GLU A 131 -7.87 18.08 -1.25
N LEU A 132 -8.13 16.77 -1.29
CA LEU A 132 -7.18 15.80 -1.87
C LEU A 132 -7.35 15.72 -3.39
N THR A 133 -6.22 15.67 -4.10
CA THR A 133 -6.23 15.47 -5.55
C THR A 133 -6.74 14.06 -5.85
N VAL A 134 -7.63 13.92 -6.84
CA VAL A 134 -8.20 12.62 -7.23
C VAL A 134 -7.69 12.24 -8.62
N SER A 135 -7.42 10.95 -8.82
CA SER A 135 -7.18 10.36 -10.13
C SER A 135 -7.93 9.04 -10.29
N TYR A 136 -8.41 8.74 -11.49
CA TYR A 136 -9.14 7.51 -11.81
C TYR A 136 -8.41 6.56 -12.78
N SER A 137 -7.24 6.94 -13.29
CA SER A 137 -6.45 6.10 -14.19
C SER A 137 -4.95 6.22 -13.94
N TYR A 138 -4.18 5.17 -14.26
CA TYR A 138 -2.74 5.22 -14.12
C TYR A 138 -2.12 6.34 -14.96
N GLU A 139 -2.67 6.64 -16.14
CA GLU A 139 -2.19 7.71 -17.00
C GLU A 139 -2.39 9.10 -16.37
N GLU A 140 -3.56 9.36 -15.81
CA GLU A 140 -3.82 10.61 -15.08
C GLU A 140 -2.91 10.72 -13.85
N LEU A 141 -2.73 9.62 -13.11
CA LEU A 141 -1.84 9.58 -11.95
C LEU A 141 -0.37 9.84 -12.35
N LYS A 142 0.10 9.27 -13.46
CA LYS A 142 1.43 9.56 -14.04
C LYS A 142 1.57 11.06 -14.31
N ASN A 143 0.60 11.67 -15.00
CA ASN A 143 0.60 13.09 -15.34
C ASN A 143 0.61 14.00 -14.10
N ILE A 144 -0.13 13.65 -13.04
CA ILE A 144 -0.10 14.39 -11.76
C ILE A 144 1.29 14.30 -11.14
N ILE A 145 1.86 13.10 -11.03
CA ILE A 145 3.18 12.89 -10.41
C ILE A 145 4.29 13.62 -11.18
N GLN A 146 4.26 13.58 -12.52
CA GLN A 146 5.22 14.29 -13.38
C GLN A 146 5.25 15.80 -13.18
N ARG A 147 4.16 16.40 -12.69
CA ARG A 147 4.11 17.84 -12.39
C ARG A 147 4.72 18.18 -11.02
N ILE A 148 4.94 17.18 -10.18
CA ILE A 148 5.43 17.34 -8.80
C ILE A 148 6.94 17.09 -8.70
N ILE A 149 7.44 16.12 -9.49
CA ILE A 149 8.86 15.74 -9.61
C ILE A 149 9.61 16.66 -10.56
#